data_AF-A0A2H6AWG2-F1
#
_entry.id   AF-A0A2H6AWG2-F1
#
_cell.length_a   1.000
_cell.length_b   1.000
_cell.length_c   1.000
_cell.angle_alpha   90.00
_cell.angle_beta   90.00
_cell.angle_gamma   90.00
#
_symmetry.space_group_name_H-M   'P 1'
#
loop_
_entity.id
_entity.type
_entity.pdbx_description
1 polymer ?
#
loop_
_entity_poly.entity_id
_entity_poly.type
_entity_poly.pdbx_seq_one_letter_code
_entity_poly.pdbx_strand_id
1 'polypeptide(L)' 'MVAYKVDAYYSPADDRNRRWNDPAIGIEWPVAEADAILSGKDKAAPLLADLGRVF' A
#
# COMPACT_ATOMS: atom_id res chain seq x y z
N MET A 1 -18.19 -8.19 -2.61
CA MET A 1 -17.60 -8.94 -1.49
C MET A 1 -16.31 -9.57 -1.99
N VAL A 2 -15.19 -9.32 -1.32
CA VAL A 2 -13.91 -9.99 -1.60
C VAL A 2 -13.60 -10.88 -0.40
N ALA A 3 -13.20 -12.12 -0.63
CA ALA A 3 -12.87 -13.08 0.42
C ALA A 3 -11.54 -13.77 0.07
N TYR A 4 -10.66 -13.92 1.06
CA TYR A 4 -9.37 -14.60 0.93
C TYR A 4 -9.04 -15.35 2.21
N LYS A 5 -8.25 -16.42 2.09
CA LYS A 5 -7.78 -17.22 3.23
C LYS A 5 -6.46 -16.64 3.73
N VAL A 6 -6.26 -16.68 5.04
CA VAL A 6 -5.03 -16.29 5.72
C VAL A 6 -4.46 -17.45 6.53
N ASP A 7 -3.17 -17.40 6.79
CA ASP A 7 -2.43 -18.33 7.64
C ASP A 7 -2.41 -17.89 9.11
N ALA A 8 -2.52 -16.59 9.39
CA ALA A 8 -2.54 -16.00 10.73
C ALA A 8 -3.62 -14.91 10.89
N TYR A 9 -3.91 -14.57 12.15
CA TYR A 9 -4.79 -13.45 12.48
C TYR A 9 -4.14 -12.10 12.18
N TYR A 10 -4.97 -11.10 11.91
CA TYR A 10 -4.51 -9.74 11.65
C TYR A 10 -3.82 -9.11 12.87
N SER A 11 -2.63 -8.54 12.65
CA SER A 11 -1.86 -7.78 13.63
C SER A 11 -1.57 -6.36 13.10
N PRO A 12 -2.21 -5.31 13.64
CA PRO A 12 -1.97 -3.92 13.21
C PRO A 12 -0.52 -3.45 13.41
N ALA A 13 0.20 -4.03 14.37
CA ALA A 13 1.58 -3.66 14.69
C ALA A 13 2.57 -4.09 13.59
N ASP A 14 2.27 -5.22 12.94
CA ASP A 14 3.08 -5.84 11.90
C ASP A 14 2.64 -5.41 10.48
N ASP A 15 1.47 -4.77 10.38
CA ASP A 15 0.90 -4.31 9.12
C ASP A 15 1.57 -3.01 8.63
N ARG A 16 2.40 -3.15 7.61
CA ARG A 16 3.11 -2.05 6.94
C ARG A 16 2.48 -1.76 5.58
N ASN A 17 2.51 -0.49 5.18
CA ASN A 17 2.08 -0.07 3.85
C ASN A 17 3.10 0.86 3.19
N ARG A 18 2.92 1.02 1.88
CA ARG A 18 3.73 1.85 0.99
C ARG A 18 2.80 2.52 0.00
N ARG A 19 3.19 3.68 -0.52
CA ARG A 19 2.46 4.36 -1.58
C ARG A 19 2.18 3.42 -2.76
N TRP A 20 0.91 3.35 -3.14
CA TRP A 20 0.41 2.44 -4.16
C TRP A 20 0.89 2.81 -5.58
N ASN A 21 1.02 4.12 -5.87
CA ASN A 21 1.47 4.69 -7.14
C ASN A 21 2.92 5.19 -7.08
N ASP A 22 3.77 4.52 -6.31
CA ASP A 22 5.16 4.92 -6.20
C ASP A 22 5.89 4.81 -7.56
N PRO A 23 6.54 5.89 -8.04
CA PRO A 23 7.22 5.91 -9.33
C PRO A 23 8.43 4.98 -9.39
N ALA A 24 9.05 4.63 -8.26
CA ALA A 24 10.17 3.69 -8.21
C ALA A 24 9.73 2.24 -8.44
N ILE A 25 8.46 1.90 -8.15
CA ILE A 25 7.90 0.58 -8.48
C ILE A 25 7.43 0.56 -9.94
N GLY A 26 6.85 1.69 -10.41
CA GLY A 26 6.46 1.86 -11.81
C GLY A 26 5.29 0.98 -12.25
N ILE A 27 4.30 0.75 -11.39
CA ILE A 27 3.09 -0.01 -11.76
C ILE A 27 2.15 0.88 -12.57
N GLU A 28 1.82 0.45 -13.79
CA GLU A 28 0.82 1.10 -14.64
C GLU A 28 -0.59 0.71 -14.20
N TRP A 29 -1.14 1.45 -13.24
CA TRP A 29 -2.51 1.24 -12.79
C TRP A 29 -3.52 1.83 -13.80
N PRO A 30 -4.61 1.11 -14.15
CA PRO A 30 -5.66 1.61 -15.04
C PRO A 30 -6.63 2.56 -14.30
N VAL A 31 -6.10 3.44 -13.45
CA VAL A 31 -6.86 4.42 -12.67
C VAL A 31 -6.00 5.65 -12.41
N ALA A 32 -6.59 6.84 -12.59
CA ALA A 32 -5.91 8.10 -12.29
C ALA A 32 -5.84 8.34 -10.78
N GLU A 33 -4.79 9.02 -10.30
CA GLU A 33 -4.61 9.29 -8.88
C GLU A 33 -5.77 10.10 -8.26
N ALA A 34 -6.40 10.97 -9.05
CA ALA A 34 -7.56 11.76 -8.61
C ALA A 34 -8.82 10.91 -8.39
N ASP A 35 -8.95 9.78 -9.10
CA ASP A 35 -10.12 8.90 -9.05
C ASP A 35 -9.92 7.73 -8.06
N ALA A 36 -8.69 7.53 -7.58
CA ALA A 36 -8.36 6.46 -6.65
C ALA A 36 -8.99 6.72 -5.27
N ILE A 37 -9.90 5.84 -4.85
CA ILE A 37 -10.49 5.87 -3.51
C ILE A 37 -9.58 5.09 -2.56
N LEU A 38 -8.79 5.84 -1.80
CA LEU A 38 -7.81 5.29 -0.87
C LEU A 38 -8.26 5.44 0.58
N SER A 39 -7.84 4.49 1.42
CA SER A 39 -7.97 4.63 2.87
C SER A 39 -7.08 5.76 3.41
N GLY A 40 -7.37 6.27 4.60
CA GLY A 40 -6.50 7.27 5.24
C GLY A 40 -5.07 6.77 5.44
N LYS A 41 -4.91 5.47 5.73
CA LYS A 41 -3.60 4.82 5.92
C LYS A 41 -2.79 4.83 4.61
N ASP A 42 -3.42 4.53 3.48
CA ASP A 42 -2.73 4.42 2.18
C ASP A 42 -2.42 5.79 1.58
N LYS A 43 -3.25 6.80 1.86
CA LYS A 43 -2.95 8.20 1.51
C LYS A 43 -1.71 8.74 2.22
N ALA A 44 -1.49 8.31 3.46
CA ALA A 44 -0.34 8.71 4.27
C ALA A 44 0.86 7.75 4.11
N ALA A 45 0.78 6.78 3.21
CA ALA A 45 1.84 5.79 3.05
C ALA A 45 3.11 6.41 2.44
N PRO A 46 4.29 6.10 2.98
CA PRO A 46 5.57 6.62 2.50
C PRO A 46 5.97 6.07 1.13
N LEU A 47 6.90 6.75 0.46
CA LEU A 47 7.53 6.24 -0.76
C LEU A 47 8.50 5.10 -0.40
N LEU A 48 8.77 4.21 -1.35
CA LEU A 48 9.75 3.13 -1.26
C LEU A 48 11.13 3.64 -0.82
N ALA A 49 11.51 4.81 -1.31
CA ALA A 49 12.79 5.43 -0.94
C ALA A 49 12.86 5.80 0.55
N ASP A 50 11.73 6.15 1.18
CA ASP A 50 11.65 6.61 2.57
C ASP A 50 11.60 5.46 3.57
N LEU A 51 11.30 4.26 3.09
CA LEU A 51 11.15 3.06 3.91
C LEU A 51 12.50 2.57 4.47
N GLY A 52 13.62 2.95 3.87
CA GLY A 52 14.95 2.54 4.31
C GLY A 52 15.23 1.06 4.01
N ARG A 53 16.44 0.62 4.34
CA ARG A 53 17.00 -0.66 3.88
C ARG A 53 16.32 -1.92 4.44
N VAL A 54 15.49 -1.76 5.49
CA VAL A 54 14.90 -2.89 6.24
C VAL A 54 13.38 -2.99 6.03
N PHE A 55 12.92 -2.36 4.95
CA PHE A 55 11.88 -2.96 4.13
C PHE A 55 12.55 -3.81 3.05
#